data_AF-A0A2W8H879-F1
#
_entry.id   AF-A0A2W8H879-F1
#
_cell.length_a   1.000
_cell.length_b   1.000
_cell.length_c   1.000
_cell.angle_alpha   90.00
_cell.angle_beta   90.00
_cell.angle_gamma   90.00
#
_symmetry.space_group_name_H-M   'P 1'
#
loop_
_entity.id
_entity.type
_entity.pdbx_description
1 polymer ?
#
loop_
_entity_poly.entity_id
_entity_poly.type
_entity_poly.pdbx_seq_one_letter_code
_entity_poly.pdbx_strand_id
1 'polypeptide(L)' 'CMWDYRGDECGYNGPAVADEFDNPTTDIRKDRCSKCMRGCELRRNVGNFGGFLSINKLSQ' A
#
# COMPACT_ATOMS: atom_id res chain seq x y z
N CYS A 1 4.47 0.14 6.29
CA CYS A 1 4.19 1.59 6.31
C CYS A 1 3.61 1.96 7.66
N MET A 2 4.13 3.01 8.31
CA MET A 2 3.57 3.55 9.56
C MET A 2 2.38 4.49 9.34
N TRP A 3 2.28 5.11 8.17
CA TRP A 3 1.21 6.06 7.85
C TRP A 3 -0.16 5.39 7.75
N ASP A 4 -1.18 6.16 8.12
CA ASP A 4 -2.58 5.80 7.90
C ASP A 4 -2.90 5.80 6.42
N TYR A 5 -3.61 4.77 5.97
CA TYR A 5 -3.98 4.63 4.57
C TYR A 5 -4.91 5.76 4.13
N ARG A 6 -4.57 6.46 3.04
CA ARG A 6 -5.25 7.68 2.57
C ARG A 6 -5.20 8.86 3.57
N GLY A 7 -4.33 8.79 4.58
CA GLY A 7 -3.98 9.93 5.42
C GLY A 7 -3.04 10.90 4.69
N ASP A 8 -2.86 12.08 5.27
CA ASP A 8 -2.04 13.15 4.69
C ASP A 8 -0.59 12.69 4.41
N GLU A 9 -0.01 11.87 5.30
CA GLU A 9 1.34 11.35 5.16
C GLU A 9 1.43 10.20 4.16
N CYS A 10 0.35 9.45 3.93
CA CYS A 10 0.29 8.46 2.87
C CYS A 10 0.22 9.13 1.49
N GLY A 11 -0.51 10.24 1.37
CA GLY A 11 -0.65 11.01 0.13
C GLY A 11 -1.44 10.30 -0.99
N TYR A 12 -1.91 9.07 -0.77
CA TYR A 12 -2.70 8.33 -1.76
C TYR A 12 -4.16 8.75 -1.72
N ASN A 13 -4.60 9.52 -2.71
CA ASN A 13 -5.98 10.00 -2.87
C ASN A 13 -6.70 9.40 -4.11
N GLY A 14 -6.13 8.35 -4.70
CA GLY A 14 -6.65 7.72 -5.92
C GLY A 14 -7.89 6.83 -5.71
N PRO A 15 -8.36 6.15 -6.76
CA PRO A 15 -9.50 5.23 -6.69
C PRO A 15 -9.19 3.98 -5.83
N ALA A 16 -10.19 3.13 -5.62
CA ALA A 16 -9.98 1.81 -5.03
C ALA A 16 -9.03 0.98 -5.91
N VAL A 17 -8.06 0.30 -5.31
CA VAL A 17 -7.05 -0.47 -6.05
C VAL A 17 -7.00 -1.90 -5.56
N ALA A 18 -6.80 -2.11 -4.25
CA ALA A 18 -6.61 -3.45 -3.70
C ALA A 18 -7.04 -3.53 -2.23
N ASP A 19 -7.40 -4.71 -1.78
CA ASP A 19 -7.67 -4.99 -0.37
C ASP A 19 -6.37 -5.11 0.46
N GLU A 20 -6.51 -5.47 1.75
CA GLU A 20 -5.39 -5.62 2.69
C GLU A 20 -4.41 -6.74 2.31
N PHE A 21 -4.78 -7.63 1.39
CA PHE A 21 -3.96 -8.75 0.91
C PHE A 21 -3.41 -8.50 -0.51
N ASP A 22 -3.48 -7.27 -1.01
CA ASP A 22 -3.12 -6.91 -2.39
C ASP A 22 -4.00 -7.59 -3.46
N ASN A 23 -5.22 -8.03 -3.13
CA ASN A 23 -6.18 -8.49 -4.13
C ASN A 23 -6.87 -7.29 -4.78
N PRO A 24 -6.96 -7.23 -6.13
CA PRO A 24 -7.64 -6.13 -6.82
C PRO A 24 -9.09 -5.96 -6.36
N THR A 25 -9.47 -4.72 -6.08
CA THR A 25 -10.86 -4.38 -5.71
C THR A 25 -11.26 -3.03 -6.30
N THR A 26 -12.51 -2.94 -6.71
CA THR A 26 -13.15 -1.68 -7.12
C THR A 26 -14.08 -1.12 -6.03
N ASP A 27 -14.38 -1.90 -4.98
CA ASP A 27 -15.17 -1.45 -3.84
C ASP A 27 -14.27 -0.64 -2.87
N ILE A 28 -14.56 0.65 -2.75
CA ILE A 28 -13.82 1.58 -1.87
C ILE A 28 -13.86 1.17 -0.40
N ARG A 29 -14.89 0.45 0.04
CA ARG A 29 -15.01 -0.03 1.42
C ARG A 29 -14.09 -1.22 1.71
N LYS A 30 -13.66 -1.92 0.67
CA LYS A 30 -12.74 -3.06 0.75
C LYS A 30 -11.31 -2.65 0.42
N ASP A 31 -11.12 -1.49 -0.20
CA ASP A 31 -9.81 -0.94 -0.52
C ASP A 31 -9.05 -0.62 0.77
N ARG A 32 -8.00 -1.39 1.03
CA ARG A 32 -7.18 -1.28 2.24
C ARG A 32 -5.71 -1.37 1.88
N CYS A 33 -4.87 -0.74 2.68
CA CYS A 33 -3.41 -0.82 2.50
C CYS A 33 -2.89 -2.12 3.11
N SER A 34 -2.16 -2.91 2.32
CA SER A 34 -1.38 -4.06 2.81
C SER A 34 -0.16 -3.66 3.66
N LYS A 35 0.15 -2.35 3.73
CA LYS A 35 1.32 -1.77 4.43
C LYS A 35 2.68 -2.28 3.93
N CYS A 36 2.71 -2.99 2.81
CA CYS A 36 3.90 -3.47 2.12
C CYS A 36 4.26 -2.60 0.90
N MET A 37 5.49 -2.74 0.38
CA MET A 37 5.94 -2.01 -0.82
C MET A 37 5.05 -2.30 -2.03
N ARG A 38 4.67 -3.56 -2.21
CA ARG A 38 3.74 -4.00 -3.27
C ARG A 38 2.42 -3.23 -3.27
N GLY A 39 1.84 -2.99 -2.09
CA GLY A 39 0.61 -2.20 -1.96
C GLY A 39 0.78 -0.75 -2.44
N CYS A 40 1.95 -0.15 -2.22
CA CYS A 40 2.28 1.17 -2.75
C CYS A 40 2.58 1.15 -4.26
N GLU A 41 3.19 0.08 -4.80
CA GLU A 41 3.41 -0.10 -6.24
C GLU A 41 2.10 -0.16 -7.01
N LEU A 42 1.13 -0.96 -6.54
CA LEU A 42 -0.21 -1.05 -7.13
C LEU A 42 -0.90 0.31 -7.22
N ARG A 43 -0.58 1.19 -6.26
CA ARG A 43 -1.14 2.55 -6.12
C ARG A 43 -0.29 3.63 -6.78
N ARG A 44 0.84 3.25 -7.40
CA ARG A 44 1.87 4.17 -7.93
C ARG A 44 2.31 5.23 -6.90
N ASN A 45 2.33 4.83 -5.63
CA ASN A 45 2.60 5.68 -4.47
C ASN A 45 3.86 5.26 -3.70
N VAL A 46 4.83 4.65 -4.41
CA VAL A 46 6.09 4.15 -3.83
C VAL A 46 6.91 5.29 -3.20
N GLY A 47 6.89 6.49 -3.81
CA GLY A 47 7.64 7.65 -3.32
C GLY A 47 7.21 8.15 -1.93
N ASN A 48 5.97 7.84 -1.50
CA ASN A 48 5.44 8.23 -0.19
C ASN A 48 5.44 7.05 0.81
N PHE A 49 6.20 5.99 0.56
CA PHE A 49 6.25 4.84 1.47
C PHE A 49 6.93 5.20 2.80
N GLY A 50 6.13 5.37 3.85
CA GLY A 50 6.58 5.63 5.22
C GLY A 50 7.03 4.42 6.01
N GLY A 51 7.85 3.55 5.42
CA GLY A 51 8.32 2.35 6.11
C GLY A 51 9.75 2.03 5.76
N PHE A 52 10.42 1.32 6.65
CA PHE A 52 11.71 0.72 6.33
C PHE A 52 11.47 -0.57 5.55
N LEU A 53 12.23 -0.75 4.47
CA LEU A 53 12.26 -2.01 3.74
C LEU A 53 13.06 -3.01 4.56
N SER A 54 12.37 -3.82 5.35
CA SER A 54 12.96 -5.05 5.84
C SER A 54 13.10 -6.02 4.69
N ILE A 55 14.35 -6.37 4.38
CA ILE A 55 14.67 -7.54 3.57
C ILE A 55 14.21 -8.77 4.36
N ASN A 56 13.00 -9.26 4.07
CA ASN A 56 12.75 -10.68 4.22
C ASN A 56 13.74 -11.35 3.27
N LYS A 57 14.80 -11.95 3.80
CA LYS A 57 15.76 -12.74 3.03
C LYS A 57 14.98 -13.90 2.40
N LEU A 58 14.42 -13.66 1.22
CA LEU A 58 13.97 -14.73 0.34
C LEU A 58 15.26 -15.41 -0.10
N SER A 59 15.45 -16.64 0.38
CA SER A 59 16.42 -17.57 -0.19
C SER A 59 16.34 -17.48 -1.71
N GLN A 60 17.51 -17.34 -2.35
CA GLN A 60 17.69 -17.58 -3.78
C GLN A 60 17.09 -18.93 -4.19
#